data_AF-A0A376P792-F1
#
_entry.id   AF-A0A376P792-F1
#
_cell.length_a   1.000
_cell.length_b   1.000
_cell.length_c   1.000
_cell.angle_alpha   90.00
_cell.angle_beta   90.00
_cell.angle_gamma   90.00
#
_symmetry.space_group_name_H-M   'P 1'
#
loop_
_entity.id
_entity.type
_entity.pdbx_description
1 polymer ?
#
loop_
_entity_poly.entity_id
_entity_poly.type
_entity_poly.pdbx_seq_one_letter_code
_entity_poly.pdbx_strand_id
1 'polypeptide(L)'
;MLQASTALNKAGTLTALSYPTDDIKTLMTTARASLTQSTTLFKSFMAMTAGNEHVRALQKETEKSFARWHNDLEHQATWLESNQLSDFLTAPVQGSQNAFDVNFEAWQLEINHVLEAASAQSQRNYQISALVFISMIIVAAIYISSALWWTRKMIVQPLAIIGSHFDSIAAGNLARPIAVYGRNEITAIFASLKTMQQALRGTVSDVRKGSQEMHIGIAEIVAGNNDLSSRTEQQAASLAQTAASMEQLTATVGQTPITHDRRRNWQKMPRQRRRRAVFRSVP
;
A
#
# COMPACT_ATOMS: atom_id res chain seq x y z
N MET A 1 -26.36 17.19 65.53
CA MET A 1 -27.29 18.35 65.62
C MET A 1 -28.73 17.95 65.91
N LEU A 2 -29.50 17.33 65.00
CA LEU A 2 -30.90 16.94 65.29
C LEU A 2 -31.04 16.06 66.54
N GLN A 3 -30.21 15.02 66.66
CA GLN A 3 -30.20 14.17 67.85
C GLN A 3 -29.86 14.93 69.15
N ALA A 4 -28.99 15.95 69.07
CA ALA A 4 -28.67 16.80 70.20
C ALA A 4 -29.87 17.66 70.59
N SER A 5 -30.53 18.30 69.61
CA SER A 5 -31.75 19.08 69.82
C SER A 5 -32.86 18.25 70.47
N THR A 6 -33.14 17.04 69.95
CA THR A 6 -34.15 16.14 70.51
C THR A 6 -33.81 15.71 71.94
N ALA A 7 -32.54 15.36 72.20
CA ALA A 7 -32.09 14.97 73.54
C ALA A 7 -32.20 16.14 74.53
N LEU A 8 -31.84 17.37 74.12
CA LEU A 8 -31.97 18.57 74.94
C LEU A 8 -33.42 18.92 75.22
N ASN A 9 -34.29 18.91 74.20
CA ASN A 9 -35.72 19.14 74.38
C ASN A 9 -36.32 18.13 75.36
N LYS A 10 -35.99 16.84 75.21
CA LYS A 10 -36.44 15.79 76.15
C LYS A 10 -35.90 16.02 77.56
N ALA A 11 -34.60 16.32 77.70
CA ALA A 11 -34.00 16.63 79.00
C ALA A 11 -34.68 17.83 79.67
N GLY A 12 -34.93 18.91 78.94
CA GLY A 12 -35.65 20.09 79.42
C GLY A 12 -37.06 19.77 79.92
N THR A 13 -37.80 18.95 79.17
CA THR A 13 -39.15 18.51 79.61
C THR A 13 -39.10 17.67 80.89
N LEU A 14 -38.12 16.78 81.03
CA LEU A 14 -37.96 15.95 82.24
C LEU A 14 -37.54 16.80 83.45
N THR A 15 -36.67 17.79 83.25
CA THR A 15 -36.31 18.76 84.29
C THR A 15 -37.53 19.56 84.76
N ALA A 16 -38.37 20.04 83.83
CA ALA A 16 -39.61 20.75 84.16
C ALA A 16 -40.61 19.87 84.95
N LEU A 17 -40.64 18.57 84.66
CA LEU A 17 -41.52 17.59 85.31
C LEU A 17 -40.91 16.98 86.59
N SER A 18 -39.72 17.41 87.03
CA SER A 18 -39.03 16.89 88.21
C SER A 18 -38.77 15.36 88.18
N TYR A 19 -38.50 14.80 87.00
CA TYR A 19 -38.15 13.38 86.83
C TYR A 19 -36.74 13.04 87.38
N PRO A 20 -36.39 11.75 87.54
CA PRO A 20 -35.10 11.32 88.08
C PRO A 20 -33.89 11.94 87.37
N THR A 21 -32.92 12.39 88.16
CA THR A 21 -31.75 13.13 87.64
C THR A 21 -30.84 12.28 86.74
N ASP A 22 -30.87 10.96 86.86
CA ASP A 22 -30.04 10.07 86.05
C ASP A 22 -30.50 9.99 84.58
N ASP A 23 -31.81 10.01 84.33
CA ASP A 23 -32.37 10.08 82.97
C ASP A 23 -32.03 11.41 82.29
N ILE A 24 -32.04 12.51 83.04
CA ILE A 24 -31.65 13.83 82.54
C ILE A 24 -30.15 13.83 82.21
N LYS A 25 -29.29 13.30 83.08
CA LYS A 25 -27.83 13.20 82.84
C LYS A 25 -27.49 12.39 81.60
N THR A 26 -28.17 11.26 81.37
CA THR A 26 -27.92 10.42 80.18
C THR A 26 -28.30 11.14 78.89
N LEU A 27 -29.42 11.87 78.87
CA LEU A 27 -29.83 12.72 77.75
C LEU A 27 -28.84 13.87 77.51
N MET A 28 -28.39 14.54 78.58
CA MET A 28 -27.37 15.59 78.49
C MET A 28 -26.04 15.06 77.92
N THR A 29 -25.61 13.88 78.37
CA THR A 29 -24.41 13.21 77.83
C THR A 29 -24.58 12.90 76.34
N THR A 30 -25.76 12.41 75.94
CA THR A 30 -26.09 12.12 74.54
C THR A 30 -26.09 13.39 73.69
N ALA A 31 -26.65 14.49 74.21
CA ALA A 31 -26.68 15.78 73.53
C ALA A 31 -25.26 16.32 73.28
N ARG A 32 -24.42 16.36 74.33
CA ARG A 32 -23.03 16.82 74.24
C ARG A 32 -22.22 15.98 73.24
N ALA A 33 -22.32 14.64 73.33
CA ALA A 33 -21.65 13.74 72.39
C ALA A 33 -22.11 13.96 70.93
N SER A 34 -23.42 14.14 70.73
CA SER A 34 -24.00 14.39 69.40
C SER A 34 -23.57 15.73 68.80
N LEU A 35 -23.36 16.76 69.62
CA LEU A 35 -22.79 18.05 69.17
C LEU A 35 -21.35 17.89 68.69
N THR A 36 -20.50 17.25 69.50
CA THR A 36 -19.11 16.97 69.13
C THR A 36 -19.01 16.15 67.84
N GLN A 37 -19.81 15.08 67.73
CA GLN A 37 -19.83 14.24 66.54
C GLN A 37 -20.27 15.02 65.30
N SER A 38 -21.29 15.88 65.41
CA SER A 38 -21.71 16.67 64.26
C SER A 38 -20.65 17.65 63.78
N THR A 39 -19.85 18.24 64.67
CA THR A 39 -18.74 19.11 64.27
C THR A 39 -17.67 18.35 63.50
N THR A 40 -17.35 17.12 63.92
CA THR A 40 -16.41 16.25 63.18
C THR A 40 -16.93 15.91 61.79
N LEU A 41 -18.20 15.48 61.68
CA LEU A 41 -18.82 15.11 60.39
C LEU A 41 -18.97 16.31 59.47
N PHE A 42 -19.35 17.48 60.00
CA PHE A 42 -19.49 18.69 59.20
C PHE A 42 -18.13 19.16 58.67
N LYS A 43 -17.08 19.12 59.50
CA LYS A 43 -15.72 19.47 59.07
C LYS A 43 -15.21 18.54 57.97
N SER A 44 -15.46 17.23 58.05
CA SER A 44 -15.04 16.29 57.00
C SER A 44 -15.82 16.51 55.70
N PHE A 45 -17.12 16.78 55.79
CA PHE A 45 -17.95 17.11 54.62
C PHE A 45 -17.47 18.38 53.92
N MET A 46 -17.19 19.45 54.68
CA MET A 46 -16.71 20.73 54.15
C MET A 46 -15.34 20.64 53.46
N ALA A 47 -14.51 19.65 53.80
CA ALA A 47 -13.21 19.43 53.18
C ALA A 47 -13.31 18.81 51.77
N MET A 48 -14.43 18.17 51.44
CA MET A 48 -14.61 17.41 50.18
C MET A 48 -15.16 18.27 49.03
N THR A 49 -15.66 19.46 49.32
CA THR A 49 -16.43 20.27 48.37
C THR A 49 -15.60 21.41 47.80
N ALA A 50 -15.13 21.24 46.57
CA ALA A 50 -14.52 22.30 45.76
C ALA A 50 -15.36 22.52 44.50
N GLY A 51 -16.22 23.54 44.52
CA GLY A 51 -17.08 23.91 43.38
C GLY A 51 -16.70 25.25 42.75
N ASN A 52 -17.58 25.71 41.86
CA ASN A 52 -17.55 27.05 41.26
C ASN A 52 -17.72 28.15 42.35
N GLU A 53 -17.59 29.42 41.98
CA GLU A 53 -17.70 30.55 42.94
C GLU A 53 -19.03 30.54 43.71
N HIS A 54 -20.14 30.17 43.06
CA HIS A 54 -21.46 30.12 43.67
C HIS A 54 -21.58 29.01 44.72
N VAL A 55 -21.11 27.80 44.42
CA VAL A 55 -21.03 26.67 45.38
C VAL A 55 -20.20 27.06 46.59
N ARG A 56 -19.07 27.75 46.41
CA ARG A 56 -18.23 28.23 47.53
C ARG A 56 -18.94 29.28 48.39
N ALA A 57 -19.79 30.12 47.80
CA ALA A 57 -20.59 31.09 48.54
C ALA A 57 -21.65 30.39 49.41
N LEU A 58 -22.40 29.44 48.83
CA LEU A 58 -23.40 28.64 49.55
C LEU A 58 -22.78 27.78 50.65
N GLN A 59 -21.59 27.22 50.39
CA GLN A 59 -20.80 26.48 51.37
C GLN A 59 -20.47 27.36 52.60
N LYS A 60 -20.01 28.60 52.39
CA LYS A 60 -19.70 29.53 53.50
C LYS A 60 -20.94 29.92 54.31
N GLU A 61 -22.08 30.14 53.65
CA GLU A 61 -23.32 30.49 54.36
C GLU A 61 -23.87 29.29 55.14
N THR A 62 -23.71 28.07 54.60
CA THR A 62 -24.02 26.82 55.31
C THR A 62 -23.12 26.62 56.53
N GLU A 63 -21.82 26.91 56.42
CA GLU A 63 -20.88 26.87 57.55
C GLU A 63 -21.29 27.84 58.67
N LYS A 64 -21.64 29.07 58.29
CA LYS A 64 -22.08 30.10 59.23
C LYS A 64 -23.37 29.72 59.96
N SER A 65 -24.36 29.21 59.22
CA SER A 65 -25.64 28.77 59.80
C SER A 65 -25.49 27.51 60.65
N PHE A 66 -24.61 26.58 60.26
CA PHE A 66 -24.23 25.43 61.09
C PHE A 66 -23.63 25.88 62.43
N ALA A 67 -22.65 26.79 62.40
CA ALA A 67 -21.99 27.31 63.59
C ALA A 67 -22.99 28.00 64.53
N ARG A 68 -23.94 28.77 63.97
CA ARG A 68 -25.01 29.41 64.74
C ARG A 68 -25.90 28.38 65.43
N TRP A 69 -26.40 27.39 64.69
CA TRP A 69 -27.24 26.34 65.27
C TRP A 69 -26.51 25.52 66.33
N HIS A 70 -25.23 25.23 66.10
CA HIS A 70 -24.37 24.53 67.07
C HIS A 70 -24.24 25.33 68.36
N ASN A 71 -23.91 26.61 68.25
CA ASN A 71 -23.75 27.49 69.40
C ASN A 71 -25.08 27.66 70.17
N ASP A 72 -26.22 27.80 69.49
CA ASP A 72 -27.53 27.88 70.14
C ASP A 72 -27.85 26.60 70.95
N LEU A 73 -27.55 25.41 70.41
CA LEU A 73 -27.71 24.14 71.13
C LEU A 73 -26.73 23.99 72.30
N GLU A 74 -25.52 24.51 72.17
CA GLU A 74 -24.52 24.51 73.25
C GLU A 74 -24.95 25.43 74.41
N HIS A 75 -25.47 26.61 74.10
CA HIS A 75 -26.07 27.50 75.09
C HIS A 75 -27.30 26.88 75.73
N GLN A 76 -28.17 26.24 74.94
CA GLN A 76 -29.34 25.52 75.45
C GLN A 76 -28.94 24.40 76.43
N ALA A 77 -27.90 23.62 76.11
CA ALA A 77 -27.36 22.63 77.03
C ALA A 77 -26.84 23.25 78.34
N THR A 78 -26.14 24.37 78.24
CA THR A 78 -25.52 25.06 79.39
C THR A 78 -26.56 25.68 80.32
N TRP A 79 -27.64 26.25 79.78
CA TRP A 79 -28.77 26.76 80.58
C TRP A 79 -29.47 25.63 81.33
N LEU A 80 -29.64 24.47 80.69
CA LEU A 80 -30.24 23.32 81.34
C LEU A 80 -29.36 22.78 82.49
N GLU A 81 -28.05 22.72 82.30
CA GLU A 81 -27.08 22.34 83.35
C GLU A 81 -27.06 23.32 84.53
N SER A 82 -27.29 24.61 84.24
CA SER A 82 -27.32 25.70 85.25
C SER A 82 -28.70 25.91 85.88
N ASN A 83 -29.66 25.02 85.61
CA ASN A 83 -31.05 25.10 86.09
C ASN A 83 -31.80 26.39 85.65
N GLN A 84 -31.42 26.98 84.52
CA GLN A 84 -32.03 28.17 83.93
C GLN A 84 -33.11 27.79 82.90
N LEU A 85 -34.23 27.25 83.38
CA LEU A 85 -35.28 26.70 82.50
C LEU A 85 -35.98 27.77 81.64
N SER A 86 -36.08 29.01 82.12
CA SER A 86 -36.68 30.11 81.34
C SER A 86 -35.87 30.39 80.07
N ASP A 87 -34.55 30.57 80.22
CA ASP A 87 -33.65 30.86 79.10
C ASP A 87 -33.58 29.67 78.12
N PHE A 88 -33.56 28.44 78.65
CA PHE A 88 -33.64 27.20 77.87
C PHE A 88 -34.85 27.16 76.92
N LEU A 89 -36.05 27.53 77.41
CA LEU A 89 -37.29 27.48 76.63
C LEU A 89 -37.37 28.58 75.56
N THR A 90 -36.69 29.71 75.79
CA THR A 90 -36.66 30.85 74.85
C THR A 90 -35.50 30.82 73.86
N ALA A 91 -34.65 29.78 73.92
CA ALA A 91 -33.50 29.63 73.03
C ALA A 91 -33.94 29.64 71.54
N PRO A 92 -33.30 30.41 70.65
CA PRO A 92 -33.71 30.57 69.25
C PRO A 92 -33.35 29.37 68.35
N VAL A 93 -33.31 28.16 68.90
CA VAL A 93 -32.84 26.92 68.24
C VAL A 93 -33.62 26.59 66.97
N GLN A 94 -34.94 26.80 66.96
CA GLN A 94 -35.75 26.53 65.76
C GLN A 94 -35.38 27.48 64.61
N GLY A 95 -35.09 28.74 64.92
CA GLY A 95 -34.71 29.73 63.92
C GLY A 95 -33.35 29.42 63.30
N SER A 96 -32.36 29.02 64.11
CA SER A 96 -31.05 28.63 63.60
C SER A 96 -31.05 27.29 62.88
N GLN A 97 -31.88 26.34 63.31
CA GLN A 97 -32.12 25.09 62.58
C GLN A 97 -32.69 25.39 61.18
N ASN A 98 -33.78 26.15 61.07
CA ASN A 98 -34.39 26.47 59.78
C ASN A 98 -33.41 27.20 58.84
N ALA A 99 -32.59 28.10 59.39
CA ALA A 99 -31.57 28.80 58.60
C ALA A 99 -30.50 27.85 58.06
N PHE A 100 -30.06 26.87 58.87
CA PHE A 100 -29.15 25.84 58.40
C PHE A 100 -29.78 24.96 57.32
N ASP A 101 -31.01 24.50 57.53
CA ASP A 101 -31.71 23.62 56.59
C ASP A 101 -31.85 24.30 55.20
N VAL A 102 -32.29 25.56 55.15
CA VAL A 102 -32.42 26.32 53.90
C VAL A 102 -31.07 26.47 53.18
N ASN A 103 -30.01 26.83 53.90
CA ASN A 103 -28.68 27.01 53.30
C ASN A 103 -28.10 25.69 52.80
N PHE A 104 -28.25 24.63 53.59
CA PHE A 104 -27.77 23.29 53.25
C PHE A 104 -28.51 22.73 52.04
N GLU A 105 -29.84 22.87 51.96
CA GLU A 105 -30.63 22.46 50.79
C GLU A 105 -30.22 23.22 49.53
N ALA A 106 -30.08 24.54 49.61
CA ALA A 106 -29.62 25.35 48.48
C ALA A 106 -28.22 24.92 48.01
N TRP A 107 -27.31 24.65 48.95
CA TRP A 107 -25.98 24.18 48.64
C TRP A 107 -25.98 22.79 47.98
N GLN A 108 -26.78 21.86 48.51
CA GLN A 108 -26.91 20.51 47.96
C GLN A 108 -27.50 20.51 46.55
N LEU A 109 -28.54 21.32 46.31
CA LEU A 109 -29.16 21.48 45.00
C LEU A 109 -28.16 21.99 43.95
N GLU A 110 -27.36 22.99 44.31
CA GLU A 110 -26.36 23.54 43.39
C GLU A 110 -25.25 22.52 43.08
N ILE A 111 -24.78 21.76 44.08
CA ILE A 111 -23.81 20.67 43.86
C ILE A 111 -24.38 19.64 42.87
N ASN A 112 -25.64 19.22 43.06
CA ASN A 112 -26.28 18.25 42.18
C ASN A 112 -26.39 18.78 40.74
N HIS A 113 -26.78 20.04 40.58
CA HIS A 113 -26.88 20.67 39.26
C HIS A 113 -25.52 20.73 38.54
N VAL A 114 -24.44 21.09 39.23
CA VAL A 114 -23.08 21.10 38.66
C VAL A 114 -22.63 19.69 38.27
N LEU A 115 -22.94 18.69 39.09
CA LEU A 115 -22.60 17.29 38.81
C LEU A 115 -23.34 16.74 37.59
N GLU A 116 -24.64 17.02 37.48
CA GLU A 116 -25.47 16.64 36.33
C GLU A 116 -24.96 17.29 35.04
N ALA A 117 -24.67 18.59 35.07
CA ALA A 117 -24.13 19.32 33.92
C ALA A 117 -22.78 18.75 33.47
N ALA A 118 -21.87 18.47 34.41
CA ALA A 118 -20.58 17.85 34.13
C ALA A 118 -20.73 16.43 33.54
N SER A 119 -21.66 15.62 34.07
CA SER A 119 -21.92 14.27 33.57
C SER A 119 -22.50 14.26 32.15
N ALA A 120 -23.42 15.17 31.84
CA ALA A 120 -24.02 15.33 30.52
C ALA A 120 -22.99 15.80 29.48
N GLN A 121 -22.07 16.68 29.88
CA GLN A 121 -20.96 17.10 29.03
C GLN A 121 -19.97 15.96 28.77
N SER A 122 -19.71 15.12 29.77
CA SER A 122 -18.85 13.93 29.61
C SER A 122 -19.39 12.96 28.55
N GLN A 123 -20.68 12.64 28.57
CA GLN A 123 -21.28 11.72 27.57
C GLN A 123 -21.19 12.25 26.13
N ARG A 124 -21.42 13.56 25.92
CA ARG A 124 -21.26 14.18 24.58
C ARG A 124 -19.82 14.10 24.09
N ASN A 125 -18.85 14.33 24.98
CA ASN A 125 -17.43 14.25 24.62
C ASN A 125 -16.99 12.83 24.24
N TYR A 126 -17.54 11.79 24.87
CA TYR A 126 -17.30 10.40 24.47
C TYR A 126 -17.82 10.11 23.05
N GLN A 127 -19.05 10.54 22.72
CA GLN A 127 -19.63 10.33 21.40
C GLN A 127 -18.87 11.08 20.29
N ILE A 128 -18.49 12.34 20.56
CA ILE A 128 -17.68 13.14 19.63
C ILE A 128 -16.31 12.50 19.42
N SER A 129 -15.65 12.05 20.50
CA SER A 129 -14.35 11.38 20.41
C SER A 129 -14.42 10.09 19.60
N ALA A 130 -15.49 9.29 19.78
CA ALA A 130 -15.71 8.08 19.00
C ALA A 130 -15.91 8.38 17.50
N LEU A 131 -16.71 9.40 17.17
CA LEU A 131 -16.94 9.82 15.78
C LEU A 131 -15.65 10.32 15.10
N VAL A 132 -14.84 11.10 15.81
CA VAL A 132 -13.53 11.58 15.31
C VAL A 132 -12.58 10.40 15.08
N PHE A 133 -12.55 9.41 15.96
CA PHE A 133 -11.70 8.24 15.79
C PHE A 133 -12.13 7.40 14.58
N ILE A 134 -13.44 7.17 14.41
CA ILE A 134 -14.00 6.44 13.27
C ILE A 134 -13.71 7.18 11.95
N SER A 135 -13.88 8.51 11.91
CA SER A 135 -13.61 9.29 10.70
C SER A 135 -12.13 9.25 10.31
N MET A 136 -11.23 9.28 11.29
CA MET A 136 -9.78 9.15 11.06
C MET A 136 -9.42 7.78 10.45
N ILE A 137 -10.03 6.70 10.93
CA ILE A 137 -9.86 5.35 10.36
C ILE A 137 -10.35 5.30 8.91
N ILE A 138 -11.52 5.87 8.63
CA ILE A 138 -12.09 5.89 7.27
C ILE A 138 -11.18 6.65 6.31
N VAL A 139 -10.70 7.84 6.70
CA VAL A 139 -9.79 8.65 5.87
C VAL A 139 -8.47 7.90 5.62
N ALA A 140 -7.90 7.26 6.64
CA ALA A 140 -6.69 6.45 6.48
C ALA A 140 -6.92 5.27 5.52
N ALA A 141 -8.05 4.57 5.64
CA ALA A 141 -8.39 3.45 4.77
C ALA A 141 -8.57 3.89 3.31
N ILE A 142 -9.21 5.04 3.07
CA ILE A 142 -9.36 5.64 1.73
C ILE A 142 -8.00 6.00 1.15
N TYR A 143 -7.13 6.62 1.95
CA TYR A 143 -5.80 7.03 1.50
C TYR A 143 -4.95 5.81 1.09
N ILE A 144 -4.90 4.77 1.92
CA ILE A 144 -4.17 3.53 1.64
C ILE A 144 -4.73 2.84 0.39
N SER A 145 -6.07 2.73 0.29
CA SER A 145 -6.72 2.08 -0.85
C SER A 145 -6.45 2.83 -2.16
N SER A 146 -6.49 4.16 -2.12
CA SER A 146 -6.18 5.02 -3.26
C SER A 146 -4.71 4.88 -3.70
N ALA A 147 -3.78 4.90 -2.74
CA ALA A 147 -2.36 4.71 -3.02
C ALA A 147 -2.07 3.34 -3.66
N LEU A 148 -2.63 2.25 -3.12
CA LEU A 148 -2.48 0.91 -3.67
C LEU A 148 -3.05 0.79 -5.09
N TRP A 149 -4.23 1.38 -5.32
CA TRP A 149 -4.86 1.39 -6.63
C TRP A 149 -4.03 2.17 -7.65
N TRP A 150 -3.53 3.35 -7.27
CA TRP A 150 -2.64 4.17 -8.09
C TRP A 150 -1.36 3.41 -8.45
N THR A 151 -0.63 2.86 -7.47
CA THR A 151 0.61 2.11 -7.69
C THR A 151 0.39 0.94 -8.64
N ARG A 152 -0.71 0.19 -8.47
CA ARG A 152 -1.04 -0.92 -9.36
C ARG A 152 -1.28 -0.46 -10.80
N LYS A 153 -1.98 0.66 -10.99
CA LYS A 153 -2.33 1.19 -12.31
C LYS A 153 -1.15 1.87 -13.02
N MET A 154 -0.34 2.64 -12.30
CA MET A 154 0.72 3.46 -12.90
C MET A 154 2.08 2.79 -12.96
N ILE A 155 2.34 1.77 -12.12
CA ILE A 155 3.64 1.10 -12.05
C ILE A 155 3.49 -0.38 -12.42
N VAL A 156 2.71 -1.15 -11.67
CA VAL A 156 2.69 -2.62 -11.80
C VAL A 156 2.13 -3.06 -13.16
N GLN A 157 1.00 -2.51 -13.58
CA GLN A 157 0.37 -2.90 -14.86
C GLN A 157 1.24 -2.56 -16.08
N PRO A 158 1.83 -1.36 -16.20
CA PRO A 158 2.78 -1.05 -17.28
C PRO A 158 4.02 -1.95 -17.29
N LEU A 159 4.61 -2.25 -16.12
CA LEU A 159 5.75 -3.16 -16.03
C LEU A 159 5.40 -4.59 -16.50
N ALA A 160 4.20 -5.08 -16.17
CA ALA A 160 3.73 -6.37 -16.67
C ALA A 160 3.56 -6.37 -18.20
N ILE A 161 3.11 -5.26 -18.79
CA ILE A 161 3.00 -5.11 -20.25
C ILE A 161 4.40 -5.16 -20.89
N ILE A 162 5.39 -4.48 -20.30
CA ILE A 162 6.79 -4.54 -20.74
C ILE A 162 7.31 -5.99 -20.71
N GLY A 163 7.04 -6.73 -19.63
CA GLY A 163 7.36 -8.16 -19.53
C GLY A 163 6.80 -8.96 -20.71
N SER A 164 5.52 -8.76 -21.04
CA SER A 164 4.89 -9.47 -22.18
C SER A 164 5.54 -9.16 -23.54
N HIS A 165 6.15 -7.98 -23.70
CA HIS A 165 6.89 -7.63 -24.91
C HIS A 165 8.25 -8.34 -24.95
N PHE A 166 8.95 -8.44 -23.81
CA PHE A 166 10.17 -9.25 -23.74
C PHE A 166 9.90 -10.71 -24.09
N ASP A 167 8.83 -11.30 -23.57
CA ASP A 167 8.44 -12.68 -23.92
C ASP A 167 8.19 -12.83 -25.43
N SER A 168 7.51 -11.86 -26.04
CA SER A 168 7.25 -11.85 -27.49
C SER A 168 8.55 -11.77 -28.31
N ILE A 169 9.49 -10.92 -27.89
CA ILE A 169 10.79 -10.74 -28.53
C ILE A 169 11.65 -12.01 -28.37
N ALA A 170 11.65 -12.63 -27.19
CA ALA A 170 12.36 -13.87 -26.93
C ALA A 170 11.83 -15.03 -27.80
N ALA A 171 10.53 -15.04 -28.09
CA ALA A 171 9.92 -15.98 -29.04
C ALA A 171 10.18 -15.64 -30.52
N GLY A 172 10.97 -14.61 -30.83
CA GLY A 172 11.29 -14.16 -32.19
C GLY A 172 10.18 -13.33 -32.85
N ASN A 173 9.09 -13.03 -32.14
CA ASN A 173 8.01 -12.20 -32.68
C ASN A 173 8.30 -10.70 -32.44
N LEU A 174 8.92 -10.07 -33.44
CA LEU A 174 9.21 -8.64 -33.43
C LEU A 174 8.10 -7.77 -34.04
N ALA A 175 6.99 -8.36 -34.48
CA ALA A 175 5.94 -7.66 -35.23
C ALA A 175 4.99 -6.85 -34.32
N ARG A 176 4.90 -7.21 -33.02
CA ARG A 176 3.96 -6.61 -32.07
C ARG A 176 4.34 -5.14 -31.77
N PRO A 177 3.47 -4.16 -32.04
CA PRO A 177 3.80 -2.74 -31.88
C PRO A 177 3.96 -2.37 -30.41
N ILE A 178 5.02 -1.64 -30.10
CA ILE A 178 5.25 -1.05 -28.79
C ILE A 178 4.81 0.41 -28.83
N ALA A 179 3.74 0.73 -28.12
CA ALA A 179 3.21 2.08 -28.02
C ALA A 179 3.83 2.80 -26.82
N VAL A 180 4.26 4.04 -27.01
CA VAL A 180 4.94 4.86 -26.00
C VAL A 180 4.02 6.03 -25.67
N TYR A 181 3.53 6.07 -24.44
CA TYR A 181 2.62 7.12 -23.95
C TYR A 181 3.08 7.62 -22.58
N GLY A 182 2.93 8.92 -22.34
CA GLY A 182 3.27 9.56 -21.07
C GLY A 182 4.55 10.38 -21.14
N ARG A 183 5.04 10.83 -19.98
CA ARG A 183 6.26 11.65 -19.81
C ARG A 183 7.06 11.27 -18.55
N ASN A 184 6.93 10.03 -18.09
CA ASN A 184 7.60 9.51 -16.88
C ASN A 184 8.66 8.46 -17.20
N GLU A 185 9.33 7.94 -16.17
CA GLU A 185 10.39 6.93 -16.26
C GLU A 185 9.90 5.64 -16.93
N ILE A 186 8.65 5.24 -16.66
CA ILE A 186 8.02 4.08 -17.33
C ILE A 186 7.92 4.32 -18.83
N THR A 187 7.57 5.54 -19.25
CA THR A 187 7.52 5.93 -20.66
C THR A 187 8.91 5.80 -21.31
N ALA A 188 9.96 6.23 -20.60
CA ALA A 188 11.33 6.11 -21.08
C ALA A 188 11.74 4.64 -21.27
N ILE A 189 11.31 3.73 -20.39
CA ILE A 189 11.56 2.29 -20.54
C ILE A 189 10.85 1.74 -21.80
N PHE A 190 9.58 2.10 -22.02
CA PHE A 190 8.86 1.72 -23.25
C PHE A 190 9.55 2.25 -24.52
N ALA A 191 10.07 3.48 -24.49
CA ALA A 191 10.81 4.07 -25.60
C ALA A 191 12.10 3.27 -25.89
N SER A 192 12.89 2.96 -24.87
CA SER A 192 14.10 2.14 -24.99
C SER A 192 13.80 0.74 -25.51
N LEU A 193 12.73 0.11 -25.02
CA LEU A 193 12.28 -1.19 -25.50
C LEU A 193 11.90 -1.17 -26.99
N LYS A 194 11.22 -0.10 -27.44
CA LYS A 194 10.89 0.10 -28.86
C LYS A 194 12.14 0.21 -29.72
N THR A 195 13.13 0.99 -29.29
CA THR A 195 14.42 1.12 -29.98
C THR A 195 15.14 -0.22 -30.09
N MET A 196 15.16 -1.01 -29.02
CA MET A 196 15.74 -2.36 -29.01
C MET A 196 15.04 -3.29 -30.01
N GLN A 197 13.70 -3.29 -30.03
CA GLN A 197 12.92 -4.08 -30.99
C GLN A 197 13.23 -3.66 -32.44
N GLN A 198 13.37 -2.36 -32.72
CA GLN A 198 13.70 -1.85 -34.06
C GLN A 198 15.09 -2.29 -34.52
N ALA A 199 16.09 -2.21 -33.64
CA ALA A 199 17.45 -2.68 -33.94
C ALA A 199 17.47 -4.18 -34.26
N LEU A 200 16.81 -5.00 -33.44
CA LEU A 200 16.67 -6.45 -33.68
C LEU A 200 15.98 -6.75 -35.01
N ARG A 201 14.92 -6.01 -35.37
CA ARG A 201 14.24 -6.15 -36.67
C ARG A 201 15.17 -5.84 -37.84
N GLY A 202 16.00 -4.80 -37.69
CA GLY A 202 17.04 -4.45 -38.67
C GLY A 202 18.01 -5.60 -38.87
N THR A 203 18.61 -6.11 -37.78
CA THR A 203 19.56 -7.23 -37.84
C THR A 203 18.95 -8.47 -38.49
N VAL A 204 17.72 -8.86 -38.14
CA VAL A 204 17.04 -10.02 -38.75
C VAL A 204 16.75 -9.78 -40.24
N SER A 205 16.35 -8.56 -40.61
CA SER A 205 16.15 -8.17 -42.01
C SER A 205 17.43 -8.29 -42.83
N ASP A 206 18.56 -7.81 -42.29
CA ASP A 206 19.85 -7.84 -42.98
C ASP A 206 20.36 -9.28 -43.16
N VAL A 207 20.22 -10.13 -42.12
CA VAL A 207 20.52 -11.57 -42.22
C VAL A 207 19.65 -12.24 -43.30
N ARG A 208 18.36 -11.91 -43.35
CA ARG A 208 17.45 -12.48 -44.37
C ARG A 208 17.84 -12.04 -45.78
N LYS A 209 18.19 -10.76 -45.99
CA LYS A 209 18.66 -10.26 -47.28
C LYS A 209 19.95 -10.94 -47.71
N GLY A 210 20.95 -11.03 -46.82
CA GLY A 210 22.20 -11.73 -47.11
C GLY A 210 21.99 -13.20 -47.46
N SER A 211 21.06 -13.89 -46.78
CA SER A 211 20.69 -15.27 -47.13
C SER A 211 20.02 -15.37 -48.51
N GLN A 212 19.21 -14.39 -48.90
CA GLN A 212 18.58 -14.36 -50.21
C GLN A 212 19.60 -14.08 -51.33
N GLU A 213 20.54 -13.17 -51.10
CA GLU A 213 21.66 -12.91 -52.01
C GLU A 213 22.56 -14.14 -52.17
N MET A 214 22.89 -14.84 -51.07
CA MET A 214 23.60 -16.12 -51.15
C MET A 214 22.82 -17.17 -51.94
N HIS A 215 21.49 -17.27 -51.74
CA HIS A 215 20.68 -18.23 -52.48
C HIS A 215 20.70 -17.96 -53.99
N ILE A 216 20.62 -16.69 -54.39
CA ILE A 216 20.75 -16.27 -55.79
C ILE A 216 22.15 -16.63 -56.33
N GLY A 217 23.22 -16.29 -55.60
CA GLY A 217 24.58 -16.62 -56.01
C GLY A 217 24.84 -18.13 -56.13
N ILE A 218 24.27 -18.95 -55.24
CA ILE A 218 24.33 -20.41 -55.34
C ILE A 218 23.61 -20.91 -56.59
N ALA A 219 22.44 -20.34 -56.93
CA ALA A 219 21.72 -20.70 -58.15
C ALA A 219 22.54 -20.37 -59.42
N GLU A 220 23.23 -19.23 -59.45
CA GLU A 220 24.16 -18.85 -60.52
C GLU A 220 25.35 -19.81 -60.62
N ILE A 221 25.94 -20.21 -59.49
CA ILE A 221 27.02 -21.21 -59.44
C ILE A 221 26.56 -22.55 -60.01
N VAL A 222 25.37 -23.02 -59.60
CA VAL A 222 24.81 -24.29 -60.11
C VAL A 222 24.58 -24.21 -61.62
N ALA A 223 24.04 -23.11 -62.12
CA ALA A 223 23.86 -22.90 -63.56
C ALA A 223 25.21 -22.89 -64.30
N GLY A 224 26.21 -22.19 -63.77
CA GLY A 224 27.57 -22.16 -64.34
C GLY A 224 28.27 -23.52 -64.31
N ASN A 225 28.08 -24.31 -63.25
CA ASN A 225 28.64 -25.65 -63.16
C ASN A 225 28.01 -26.63 -64.17
N ASN A 226 26.70 -26.50 -64.42
CA ASN A 226 26.03 -27.27 -65.47
C ASN A 226 26.53 -26.90 -66.87
N ASP A 227 26.74 -25.61 -67.17
CA ASP A 227 27.34 -25.18 -68.44
C ASP A 227 28.77 -25.73 -68.62
N LEU A 228 29.59 -25.64 -67.57
CA LEU A 228 30.93 -26.20 -67.59
C LEU A 228 30.92 -27.71 -67.81
N SER A 229 30.06 -28.45 -67.10
CA SER A 229 29.90 -29.90 -67.27
C SER A 229 29.53 -30.26 -68.71
N SER A 230 28.56 -29.54 -69.30
CA SER A 230 28.15 -29.71 -70.71
C SER A 230 29.33 -29.48 -71.67
N ARG A 231 30.12 -28.42 -71.46
CA ARG A 231 31.32 -28.15 -72.27
C ARG A 231 32.40 -29.22 -72.10
N THR A 232 32.58 -29.74 -70.88
CA THR A 232 33.51 -30.84 -70.62
C THR A 232 33.07 -32.13 -71.30
N GLU A 233 31.77 -32.46 -71.29
CA GLU A 233 31.21 -33.59 -72.05
C GLU A 233 31.44 -33.42 -73.56
N GLN A 234 31.19 -32.23 -74.10
CA GLN A 234 31.41 -31.93 -75.50
C GLN A 234 32.91 -32.01 -75.90
N GLN A 235 33.81 -31.56 -75.02
CA GLN A 235 35.26 -31.69 -75.21
C GLN A 235 35.72 -33.15 -75.16
N ALA A 236 35.21 -33.93 -74.20
CA ALA A 236 35.50 -35.35 -74.10
C ALA A 236 35.03 -36.11 -75.35
N ALA A 237 33.84 -35.79 -75.87
CA ALA A 237 33.33 -36.34 -77.12
C ALA A 237 34.21 -35.96 -78.33
N SER A 238 34.66 -34.70 -78.40
CA SER A 238 35.59 -34.24 -79.46
C SER A 238 36.94 -34.94 -79.40
N LEU A 239 37.46 -35.19 -78.18
CA LEU A 239 38.70 -35.93 -77.96
C LEU A 239 38.52 -37.40 -78.36
N ALA A 240 37.40 -38.03 -78.02
CA ALA A 240 37.05 -39.38 -78.44
C ALA A 240 36.97 -39.48 -79.97
N GLN A 241 36.35 -38.50 -80.64
CA GLN A 241 36.29 -38.44 -82.10
C GLN A 241 37.68 -38.25 -82.72
N THR A 242 38.56 -37.48 -82.09
CA THR A 242 39.96 -37.31 -82.51
C THR A 242 40.75 -38.61 -82.35
N ALA A 243 40.59 -39.32 -81.22
CA ALA A 243 41.21 -40.60 -80.97
C ALA A 243 40.72 -41.67 -81.96
N ALA A 244 39.41 -41.73 -82.23
CA ALA A 244 38.84 -42.61 -83.25
C ALA A 244 39.34 -42.28 -84.66
N SER A 245 39.48 -40.99 -85.00
CA SER A 245 40.08 -40.55 -86.27
C SER A 245 41.55 -40.95 -86.37
N MET A 246 42.31 -40.85 -85.27
CA MET A 246 43.69 -41.34 -85.19
C MET A 246 43.78 -42.86 -85.33
N GLU A 247 42.88 -43.62 -84.71
CA GLU A 247 42.76 -45.07 -84.91
C GLU A 247 42.46 -45.40 -86.38
N GLN A 248 41.52 -44.69 -87.01
CA GLN A 248 41.23 -44.85 -88.43
C GLN A 248 42.44 -44.52 -89.31
N LEU A 249 43.18 -43.44 -89.02
CA LEU A 249 44.40 -43.09 -89.73
C LEU A 249 45.50 -44.14 -89.54
N THR A 250 45.73 -44.62 -88.32
CA THR A 250 46.70 -45.68 -88.01
C THR A 250 46.28 -47.00 -88.67
N ALA A 251 45.01 -47.37 -88.65
CA ALA A 251 44.49 -48.55 -89.35
C ALA A 251 44.65 -48.43 -90.87
N THR A 252 44.42 -47.25 -91.44
CA THR A 252 44.60 -46.99 -92.88
C THR A 252 46.08 -47.06 -93.27
N VAL A 253 46.99 -46.55 -92.42
CA VAL A 253 48.44 -46.64 -92.61
C VAL A 253 48.96 -48.07 -92.40
N GLY A 254 48.35 -48.85 -91.50
CA GLY A 254 48.65 -50.28 -91.32
C GLY A 254 48.09 -51.17 -92.44
N GLN A 255 46.96 -50.78 -93.05
CA GLN A 255 46.34 -51.49 -94.17
C GLN A 255 46.93 -51.12 -95.53
N THR A 256 47.77 -50.10 -95.65
CA THR A 256 48.64 -50.00 -96.83
C THR A 256 49.55 -51.21 -96.84
N PRO A 257 49.43 -52.14 -97.80
CA PRO A 257 50.48 -53.12 -98.02
C PRO A 257 51.73 -52.29 -98.25
N ILE A 258 52.85 -52.67 -97.63
CA ILE A 258 54.16 -52.20 -98.10
C ILE A 258 54.27 -52.70 -99.54
N THR A 259 53.80 -51.90 -100.49
CA THR A 259 53.83 -52.19 -101.92
C THR A 259 55.27 -52.01 -102.38
N HIS A 260 56.07 -53.03 -102.09
CA HIS A 260 57.39 -53.26 -102.65
C HIS A 260 57.24 -53.89 -104.05
N ASP A 261 56.48 -53.26 -104.96
CA ASP A 261 56.44 -53.69 -106.36
C ASP A 261 56.03 -52.59 -107.36
N ARG A 262 56.80 -51.49 -107.40
CA ARG A 262 56.82 -50.56 -108.55
C ARG A 262 58.21 -50.39 -109.18
N ARG A 263 59.16 -51.26 -108.86
CA ARG A 263 60.48 -51.28 -109.52
C ARG A 263 60.60 -52.29 -110.68
N ARG A 264 59.64 -53.19 -110.90
CA ARG A 264 59.76 -54.23 -111.93
C ARG A 264 59.10 -53.95 -113.28
N ASN A 265 58.30 -52.88 -113.43
CA ASN A 265 57.56 -52.61 -114.68
C ASN A 265 58.04 -51.39 -115.51
N TRP A 266 59.09 -50.70 -115.09
CA TRP A 266 59.70 -49.59 -115.85
C TRP A 266 60.73 -50.03 -116.91
N GLN A 267 61.04 -51.33 -117.00
CA GLN A 267 62.00 -51.91 -117.97
C GLN A 267 61.36 -52.51 -119.24
N LYS A 268 60.03 -52.42 -119.43
CA LYS A 268 59.34 -53.00 -120.60
C LYS A 268 58.39 -52.02 -121.31
N MET A 269 58.81 -50.77 -121.55
CA MET A 269 58.06 -49.84 -122.42
C MET A 269 58.85 -49.40 -123.67
N PRO A 270 58.31 -49.58 -124.90
CA PRO A 270 58.95 -49.21 -126.17
C PRO A 270 59.16 -47.71 -126.40
N ARG A 271 60.20 -47.38 -127.17
CA ARG A 271 60.85 -46.05 -127.34
C ARG A 271 60.04 -44.91 -127.99
N GLN A 272 58.74 -45.04 -128.28
CA GLN A 272 58.00 -44.01 -129.05
C GLN A 272 57.06 -43.07 -128.28
N ARG A 273 57.03 -43.11 -126.94
CA ARG A 273 56.23 -42.17 -126.12
C ARG A 273 57.06 -41.28 -125.19
N ARG A 274 58.25 -40.85 -125.62
CA ARG A 274 59.11 -39.89 -124.87
C ARG A 274 59.01 -38.42 -125.32
N ARG A 275 58.08 -38.06 -126.21
CA ARG A 275 57.84 -36.67 -126.61
C ARG A 275 56.34 -36.37 -126.66
N ARG A 276 55.75 -35.99 -125.53
CA ARG A 276 54.53 -35.17 -125.37
C ARG A 276 54.08 -35.26 -123.91
N ALA A 277 54.50 -34.27 -123.13
CA ALA A 277 53.88 -33.76 -121.89
C ALA A 277 54.96 -33.02 -121.06
N VAL A 278 55.76 -32.18 -121.72
CA VAL A 278 56.30 -30.97 -121.10
C VAL A 278 55.31 -29.90 -121.52
N PHE A 279 54.31 -29.63 -120.68
CA PHE A 279 53.59 -28.36 -120.52
C PHE A 279 52.26 -28.60 -119.79
N ARG A 280 51.99 -27.74 -118.80
CA ARG A 280 50.81 -27.57 -117.92
C ARG A 280 50.91 -28.28 -116.56
N SER A 281 50.71 -27.62 -115.43
CA SER A 281 50.68 -26.19 -115.06
C SER A 281 50.45 -26.18 -113.54
N VAL A 282 51.34 -25.52 -112.81
CA VAL A 282 51.18 -24.95 -111.45
C VAL A 282 50.31 -23.67 -111.62
N PRO A 283 49.45 -23.23 -110.68
CA PRO A 283 49.67 -22.99 -109.24
C PRO A 283 49.02 -24.01 -108.31
#